data_AF-A0A7W6DJX9-F1
#
_entry.id   AF-A0A7W6DJX9-F1
#
_cell.length_a   1.000
_cell.length_b   1.000
_cell.length_c   1.000
_cell.angle_alpha   90.00
_cell.angle_beta   90.00
_cell.angle_gamma   90.00
#
_symmetry.space_group_name_H-M   'P 1'
#
loop_
_entity.id
_entity.type
_entity.pdbx_description
1 polymer ?
#
loop_
_entity_poly.entity_id
_entity_poly.type
_entity_poly.pdbx_seq_one_letter_code
_entity_poly.pdbx_strand_id
1 'polypeptide(L)'
;MKRAILIALGCGAAFWALPASAVPSSFQQTCTDIKLTTTRGSATISANCKKRDGTPIPASLKLKNLTNINGVLTLNPQDPGASFTLTCFTPTLKPESVTLSARCQDSKGVT
;
A
#
# COMPACT_ATOMS: atom_id res chain seq x y z
N MET A 1 5.11 56.51 -17.96
CA MET A 1 3.65 56.42 -18.16
C MET A 1 3.17 55.14 -17.48
N LYS A 2 2.32 55.29 -16.45
CA LYS A 2 1.94 54.27 -15.47
C LYS A 2 0.76 53.46 -16.03
N ARG A 3 0.85 52.13 -16.09
CA ARG A 3 -0.30 51.25 -16.30
C ARG A 3 -0.47 50.42 -15.02
N ALA A 4 -1.43 50.83 -14.20
CA ALA A 4 -1.92 50.03 -13.09
C ALA A 4 -2.84 48.94 -13.66
N ILE A 5 -2.53 47.68 -13.39
CA ILE A 5 -3.44 46.56 -13.64
C ILE A 5 -3.88 46.06 -12.26
N LEU A 6 -5.14 46.32 -11.96
CA LEU A 6 -5.87 45.75 -10.83
C LEU A 6 -6.15 44.28 -11.17
N ILE A 7 -5.49 43.35 -10.49
CA ILE A 7 -5.89 41.93 -10.52
C ILE A 7 -6.66 41.65 -9.24
N ALA A 8 -7.90 41.24 -9.46
CA ALA A 8 -8.93 40.98 -8.47
C ALA A 8 -8.47 39.99 -7.38
N LEU A 9 -9.00 40.22 -6.18
CA LEU A 9 -9.12 39.24 -5.09
C LEU A 9 -9.85 37.99 -5.61
N GLY A 10 -9.10 37.03 -6.13
CA GLY A 10 -9.52 35.63 -6.19
C GLY A 10 -9.01 34.95 -4.93
N CYS A 11 -9.91 34.49 -4.07
CA CYS A 11 -9.60 33.62 -2.94
C CYS A 11 -9.22 32.22 -3.50
N GLY A 12 -8.09 32.14 -4.20
CA GLY A 12 -7.50 30.89 -4.64
C GLY A 12 -6.81 30.28 -3.44
N ALA A 13 -7.51 29.43 -2.71
CA ALA A 13 -6.87 28.54 -1.76
C ALA A 13 -5.92 27.62 -2.56
N ALA A 14 -4.66 28.02 -2.65
CA ALA A 14 -3.58 27.13 -3.03
C ALA A 14 -3.47 26.09 -1.91
N PHE A 15 -4.24 25.02 -2.03
CA PHE A 15 -4.10 23.83 -1.21
C PHE A 15 -2.78 23.17 -1.63
N TRP A 16 -1.69 23.59 -0.98
CA TRP A 16 -0.43 22.85 -1.02
C TRP A 16 -0.73 21.46 -0.46
N ALA A 17 -0.76 20.45 -1.33
CA ALA A 17 -0.92 19.07 -0.93
C ALA A 17 0.30 18.69 -0.08
N LEU A 18 0.15 18.68 1.24
CA LEU A 18 1.16 18.13 2.13
C LEU A 18 1.37 16.66 1.75
N PRO A 19 2.62 16.18 1.62
CA PRO A 19 2.86 14.77 1.41
C PRO A 19 2.30 14.00 2.61
N ALA A 20 1.36 13.09 2.35
CA ALA A 20 0.88 12.17 3.36
C ALA A 20 2.04 11.27 3.80
N SER A 21 2.56 11.51 5.01
CA SER A 21 3.55 10.61 5.62
C SER A 21 2.79 9.41 6.17
N ALA A 22 2.89 8.28 5.48
CA ALA A 22 2.39 7.02 6.01
C ALA A 22 3.25 6.63 7.23
N VAL A 23 2.62 6.54 8.40
CA VAL A 23 3.30 6.02 9.60
C VAL A 23 3.63 4.54 9.34
N PRO A 24 4.89 4.11 9.53
CA PRO A 24 5.25 2.70 9.40
C PRO A 24 4.35 1.85 10.28
N SER A 25 3.89 0.71 9.77
CA SER A 25 3.08 -0.18 10.59
C SER A 25 3.90 -0.72 11.76
N SER A 26 3.25 -0.92 12.90
CA SER A 26 3.85 -1.43 14.15
C SER A 26 3.29 -2.79 14.56
N PHE A 27 2.45 -3.44 13.74
CA PHE A 27 1.81 -4.70 14.10
C PHE A 27 2.81 -5.82 14.41
N GLN A 28 3.97 -5.81 13.76
CA GLN A 28 5.06 -6.75 14.00
C GLN A 28 5.60 -6.71 15.44
N GLN A 29 5.35 -5.63 16.19
CA GLN A 29 5.74 -5.51 17.60
C GLN A 29 4.85 -6.35 18.52
N THR A 30 3.62 -6.64 18.10
CA THR A 30 2.61 -7.32 18.93
C THR A 30 2.06 -8.60 18.29
N CYS A 31 2.46 -8.91 17.05
CA CYS A 31 2.03 -10.08 16.32
C CYS A 31 3.19 -11.06 16.07
N THR A 32 2.92 -12.35 16.24
CA THR A 32 3.82 -13.48 15.94
C THR A 32 3.24 -14.33 14.81
N ASP A 33 4.04 -15.27 14.31
CA ASP A 33 3.62 -16.20 13.24
C ASP A 33 3.10 -15.52 11.97
N ILE A 34 3.68 -14.35 11.65
CA ILE A 34 3.29 -13.53 10.49
C ILE A 34 3.61 -14.28 9.20
N LYS A 35 2.58 -14.57 8.41
CA LYS A 35 2.68 -15.34 7.17
C LYS A 35 1.94 -14.64 6.05
N LEU A 36 2.52 -14.68 4.86
CA LEU A 36 1.85 -14.30 3.62
C LEU A 36 1.38 -15.57 2.90
N THR A 37 0.08 -15.65 2.64
CA THR A 37 -0.51 -16.70 1.82
C THR A 37 -1.03 -16.07 0.53
N THR A 38 -0.64 -16.62 -0.61
CA THR A 38 -1.08 -16.13 -1.92
C THR A 38 -1.74 -17.22 -2.73
N THR A 39 -2.84 -16.87 -3.38
CA THR A 39 -3.46 -17.65 -4.46
C THR A 39 -3.62 -16.77 -5.69
N ARG A 40 -3.93 -17.36 -6.84
CA ARG A 40 -4.20 -16.57 -8.05
C ARG A 40 -5.37 -15.62 -7.80
N GLY A 41 -5.12 -14.31 -7.86
CA GLY A 41 -6.12 -13.27 -7.60
C GLY A 41 -6.36 -12.93 -6.13
N SER A 42 -5.60 -13.49 -5.18
CA SER A 42 -5.69 -13.04 -3.78
C SER A 42 -4.38 -13.20 -2.99
N ALA A 43 -4.16 -12.31 -2.03
CA ALA A 43 -3.08 -12.42 -1.06
C ALA A 43 -3.60 -12.00 0.32
N THR A 44 -3.19 -12.73 1.35
CA THR A 44 -3.62 -12.51 2.73
C THR A 44 -2.42 -12.63 3.66
N ILE A 45 -2.28 -11.66 4.56
CA ILE A 45 -1.35 -11.75 5.69
C ILE A 45 -2.14 -12.30 6.87
N SER A 46 -1.62 -13.33 7.53
CA SER A 46 -2.19 -13.89 8.75
C SER A 46 -1.15 -13.89 9.87
N ALA A 47 -1.57 -13.65 11.11
CA ALA A 47 -0.70 -13.60 12.27
C ALA A 47 -1.49 -13.86 13.57
N ASN A 48 -0.78 -14.15 14.66
CA ASN A 48 -1.34 -14.17 16.02
C ASN A 48 -0.93 -12.88 16.73
N CYS A 49 -1.88 -11.99 17.03
CA CYS A 49 -1.62 -10.69 17.62
C CYS A 49 -1.99 -10.65 19.10
N LYS A 50 -1.34 -9.78 19.87
CA LYS A 50 -1.63 -9.59 21.28
C LYS A 50 -2.79 -8.61 21.48
N LYS A 51 -3.85 -9.03 22.19
CA LYS A 51 -4.91 -8.13 22.68
C LYS A 51 -4.35 -7.19 23.76
N ARG A 52 -5.14 -6.17 24.13
CA ARG A 52 -4.80 -5.23 25.20
C ARG A 52 -4.58 -5.93 26.56
N ASP A 53 -5.32 -7.02 26.81
CA ASP A 53 -5.17 -7.86 28.01
C ASP A 53 -3.96 -8.81 27.97
N GLY A 54 -3.24 -8.82 26.85
CA GLY A 54 -2.04 -9.61 26.65
C GLY A 54 -2.24 -11.02 26.10
N THR A 55 -3.47 -11.46 25.89
CA THR A 55 -3.76 -12.78 25.32
C THR A 55 -3.69 -12.76 23.78
N PRO A 56 -3.31 -13.88 23.13
CA PRO A 56 -3.22 -13.95 21.68
C PRO A 56 -4.61 -14.00 21.02
N ILE A 57 -4.73 -13.38 19.85
CA ILE A 57 -5.90 -13.46 18.96
C ILE A 57 -5.43 -13.63 17.51
N PRO A 58 -5.98 -14.59 16.74
CA PRO A 58 -5.68 -14.70 15.32
C PRO A 58 -6.23 -13.50 14.57
N ALA A 59 -5.42 -12.93 13.69
CA ALA A 59 -5.78 -11.80 12.84
C ALA A 59 -5.42 -12.10 11.39
N SER A 60 -6.14 -11.49 10.45
CA SER A 60 -5.86 -11.61 9.03
C SER A 60 -6.20 -10.34 8.28
N LEU A 61 -5.34 -9.98 7.32
CA LEU A 61 -5.49 -8.82 6.44
C LEU A 61 -5.41 -9.29 5.00
N LYS A 62 -6.51 -9.16 4.26
CA LYS A 62 -6.51 -9.36 2.82
C LYS A 62 -5.85 -8.16 2.15
N LEU A 63 -4.80 -8.42 1.37
CA LEU A 63 -4.15 -7.41 0.55
C LEU A 63 -5.03 -7.15 -0.67
N LYS A 64 -5.59 -5.95 -0.73
CA LYS A 64 -6.40 -5.44 -1.83
C LYS A 64 -5.78 -4.15 -2.35
N ASN A 65 -6.26 -3.68 -3.50
CA ASN A 65 -5.87 -2.38 -4.05
C ASN A 65 -4.39 -2.32 -4.43
N LEU A 66 -3.71 -3.45 -4.52
CA LEU A 66 -2.33 -3.54 -4.99
C LEU A 66 -2.37 -3.95 -6.45
N THR A 67 -1.87 -3.08 -7.30
CA THR A 67 -1.85 -3.27 -8.75
C THR A 67 -0.43 -3.22 -9.29
N ASN A 68 -0.23 -3.82 -10.45
CA ASN A 68 1.01 -3.74 -11.20
C ASN A 68 0.86 -2.65 -12.26
N ILE A 69 1.59 -1.55 -12.10
CA ILE A 69 1.66 -0.48 -13.10
C ILE A 69 3.01 -0.62 -13.81
N ASN A 70 3.00 -1.31 -14.95
CA ASN A 70 4.15 -1.39 -15.86
C ASN A 70 5.43 -1.89 -15.16
N GLY A 71 5.30 -2.95 -14.36
CA GLY A 71 6.39 -3.56 -13.57
C GLY A 71 6.51 -3.03 -12.14
N VAL A 72 5.73 -2.01 -11.77
CA VAL A 72 5.80 -1.38 -10.44
C VAL A 72 4.59 -1.76 -9.58
N LEU A 73 4.83 -2.45 -8.46
CA LEU A 73 3.81 -2.74 -7.46
C LEU A 73 3.36 -1.45 -6.76
N THR A 74 2.10 -1.08 -6.96
CA THR A 74 1.56 0.21 -6.54
C THR A 74 0.26 0.02 -5.77
N LEU A 75 0.08 0.78 -4.69
CA LEU A 75 -1.21 0.90 -4.02
C LEU A 75 -2.12 1.83 -4.82
N ASN A 76 -3.23 1.31 -5.34
CA ASN A 76 -4.24 2.01 -6.12
C ASN A 76 -5.61 1.92 -5.41
N PRO A 77 -5.94 2.88 -4.51
CA PRO A 77 -7.21 2.89 -3.79
C PRO A 77 -8.47 2.87 -4.65
N GLN A 78 -8.37 3.34 -5.90
CA GLN A 78 -9.46 3.45 -6.85
C GLN A 78 -9.80 2.11 -7.52
N ASP A 79 -8.96 1.09 -7.36
CA ASP A 79 -9.22 -0.27 -7.83
C ASP A 79 -9.34 -1.25 -6.64
N PRO A 80 -10.53 -1.33 -6.00
CA PRO A 80 -10.75 -2.21 -4.85
C PRO A 80 -10.70 -3.70 -5.19
N GLY A 81 -10.78 -4.04 -6.48
CA GLY A 81 -10.67 -5.40 -7.01
C GLY A 81 -9.24 -5.81 -7.36
N ALA A 82 -8.30 -4.86 -7.42
CA ALA A 82 -6.93 -5.13 -7.82
C ALA A 82 -6.29 -6.22 -6.95
N SER A 83 -5.67 -7.18 -7.64
CA SER A 83 -4.79 -8.16 -7.03
C SER A 83 -3.53 -8.32 -7.87
N PHE A 84 -2.42 -7.84 -7.32
CA PHE A 84 -1.10 -7.94 -7.93
C PHE A 84 -0.68 -9.39 -8.23
N THR A 85 -1.26 -10.40 -7.57
CA THR A 85 -0.90 -11.81 -7.80
C THR A 85 -1.32 -12.35 -9.18
N LEU A 86 -2.06 -11.56 -9.97
CA LEU A 86 -2.37 -11.90 -11.37
C LEU A 86 -1.20 -11.68 -12.32
N THR A 87 -0.34 -10.70 -12.04
CA THR A 87 0.75 -10.26 -12.95
C THR A 87 2.11 -10.10 -12.25
N CYS A 88 2.18 -10.37 -10.94
CA CYS A 88 3.40 -10.41 -10.16
C CYS A 88 3.62 -11.79 -9.53
N PHE A 89 4.89 -12.17 -9.41
CA PHE A 89 5.35 -13.48 -8.96
C PHE A 89 6.31 -13.37 -7.78
N THR A 90 6.52 -14.49 -7.09
CA THR A 90 7.44 -14.62 -5.95
C THR A 90 7.21 -13.57 -4.85
N PRO A 91 5.96 -13.36 -4.41
CA PRO A 91 5.68 -12.37 -3.40
C PRO A 91 6.34 -12.75 -2.07
N THR A 92 7.07 -11.80 -1.49
CA THR A 92 7.85 -11.98 -0.27
C THR A 92 7.45 -10.89 0.72
N LEU A 93 6.98 -11.29 1.90
CA LEU A 93 6.79 -10.39 3.03
C LEU A 93 8.01 -10.50 3.95
N LYS A 94 8.64 -9.37 4.25
CA LYS A 94 9.64 -9.22 5.31
C LYS A 94 8.97 -8.56 6.51
N PRO A 95 8.59 -9.31 7.56
CA PRO A 95 7.85 -8.75 8.70
C PRO A 95 8.64 -7.69 9.47
N GLU A 96 9.96 -7.85 9.58
CA GLU A 96 10.85 -6.93 10.32
C GLU A 96 10.84 -5.52 9.72
N SER A 97 10.91 -5.43 8.38
CA SER A 97 10.90 -4.16 7.65
C SER A 97 9.50 -3.77 7.14
N VAL A 98 8.48 -4.57 7.48
CA VAL A 98 7.11 -4.45 6.98
C VAL A 98 7.07 -4.23 5.46
N THR A 99 7.92 -4.95 4.73
CA THR A 99 8.09 -4.76 3.29
C THR A 99 7.49 -5.92 2.54
N LEU A 100 6.58 -5.62 1.62
CA LEU A 100 6.11 -6.56 0.61
C LEU A 100 6.88 -6.31 -0.69
N SER A 101 7.49 -7.36 -1.21
CA SER A 101 8.20 -7.33 -2.50
C SER A 101 7.63 -8.39 -3.43
N ALA A 102 7.61 -8.12 -4.73
CA ALA A 102 7.23 -9.08 -5.75
C ALA A 102 7.93 -8.70 -7.06
N ARG A 103 8.05 -9.64 -8.00
CA ARG A 103 8.51 -9.36 -9.36
C ARG A 103 7.30 -9.22 -10.27
N CYS A 104 7.17 -8.09 -10.95
CA CYS A 104 5.94 -7.75 -11.67
C CYS A 104 6.22 -7.62 -13.16
N GLN A 105 5.31 -8.13 -13.99
CA GLN A 105 5.44 -8.02 -15.45
C GLN A 105 5.29 -6.56 -15.91
N ASP A 106 6.18 -6.10 -16.77
CA ASP A 106 6.05 -4.83 -17.48
C ASP A 106 5.13 -4.97 -18.72
N SER A 107 4.95 -3.87 -19.47
CA SER A 107 4.16 -3.84 -20.72
C SER A 107 4.66 -4.80 -21.81
N LYS A 108 5.88 -5.33 -21.70
CA LYS A 108 6.47 -6.32 -22.61
C LYS A 108 6.33 -7.75 -22.07
N GLY A 109 5.75 -7.92 -20.88
CA GLY A 109 5.62 -9.22 -20.20
C GLY A 109 6.87 -9.68 -19.47
N VAL A 110 7.87 -8.81 -19.29
CA VAL A 110 9.16 -9.11 -18.63
C VAL A 110 9.09 -8.74 -17.15
N THR A 111 9.74 -9.52 -16.28
CA THR A 111 9.76 -9.35 -14.82
C THR A 111 11.08 -8.83 -14.29
#